data_AF-A0A523AME4-F1
#
_entry.id   AF-A0A523AME4-F1
#
_cell.length_a   1.000
_cell.length_b   1.000
_cell.length_c   1.000
_cell.angle_alpha   90.00
_cell.angle_beta   90.00
_cell.angle_gamma   90.00
#
_symmetry.space_group_name_H-M   'P 1'
#
loop_
_entity.id
_entity.type
_entity.pdbx_description
1 polymer ?
#
loop_
_entity_poly.entity_id
_entity_poly.type
_entity_poly.pdbx_seq_one_letter_code
_entity_poly.pdbx_strand_id
1 'polypeptide(L)' 'MKVVILYGSRADMEFAEPARALFRELGVRFEERVASAHKTPDRLLEMVRE' A
#
# COMPACT_ATOMS: atom_id res chain seq x y z
N MET A 1 -6.55 -13.29 -6.40
CA MET A 1 -6.94 -12.04 -5.72
C MET A 1 -5.71 -11.48 -5.05
N LYS A 2 -5.31 -10.25 -5.38
CA LYS A 2 -4.08 -9.60 -4.88
C LYS A 2 -4.49 -8.34 -4.11
N VAL A 3 -4.01 -8.19 -2.88
CA VAL A 3 -4.22 -6.98 -2.07
C VAL A 3 -2.91 -6.20 -2.06
N VAL A 4 -2.98 -4.89 -2.33
CA VAL A 4 -1.84 -3.98 -2.24
C VAL A 4 -2.22 -2.83 -1.33
N ILE A 5 -1.43 -2.60 -0.29
CA ILE A 5 -1.51 -1.38 0.52
C ILE A 5 -0.52 -0.39 -0.06
N LEU A 6 -1.04 0.75 -0.51
CA LEU A 6 -0.25 1.78 -1.18
C LEU A 6 -0.18 3.04 -0.32
N TYR A 7 1.04 3.50 -0.05
CA TYR A 7 1.34 4.63 0.83
C TYR A 7 1.86 5.83 0.05
N GLY A 8 1.54 7.04 0.51
CA GLY A 8 2.11 8.27 -0.04
C GLY A 8 3.57 8.48 0.37
N SER A 9 3.97 7.94 1.52
CA SER A 9 5.30 8.01 2.12
C SER A 9 5.55 6.80 3.04
N ARG A 10 6.79 6.61 3.48
CA ARG A 10 7.11 5.57 4.47
C ARG A 10 6.51 5.85 5.86
N ALA A 11 6.30 7.12 6.21
CA ALA A 11 5.74 7.49 7.51
C ALA A 11 4.28 7.01 7.65
N ASP A 12 3.55 6.88 6.54
CA ASP A 12 2.16 6.41 6.54
C ASP A 12 2.03 4.92 6.91
N MET A 13 3.13 4.16 6.88
CA MET A 13 3.11 2.73 7.22
C MET A 13 2.75 2.49 8.69
N GLU A 14 3.13 3.38 9.60
CA GLU A 14 2.76 3.29 11.01
C GLU A 14 1.26 3.48 11.20
N PHE A 15 0.66 4.44 10.46
CA PHE A 15 -0.78 4.69 10.49
C PHE A 15 -1.58 3.48 9.97
N ALA A 16 -1.04 2.73 9.02
CA ALA A 16 -1.69 1.56 8.43
C ALA A 16 -1.55 0.26 9.23
N GLU A 17 -0.87 0.27 10.38
CA GLU A 17 -0.69 -0.93 11.21
C GLU A 17 -2.00 -1.65 11.57
N PRO A 18 -3.12 -0.97 11.92
CA PRO A 18 -4.39 -1.65 12.19
C PRO A 18 -4.90 -2.46 10.99
N ALA A 19 -4.73 -1.96 9.76
CA ALA A 19 -5.13 -2.67 8.54
C ALA A 19 -4.22 -3.89 8.29
N ARG A 20 -2.90 -3.74 8.50
CA ARG A 20 -1.93 -4.84 8.38
C ARG A 20 -2.20 -5.95 9.40
N ALA A 21 -2.54 -5.57 10.63
CA ALA A 21 -2.91 -6.51 11.68
C ALA A 21 -4.15 -7.31 11.30
N LEU A 22 -5.20 -6.66 10.82
CA LEU A 22 -6.43 -7.32 10.36
C LEU A 22 -6.16 -8.29 9.21
N PHE A 23 -5.36 -7.88 8.21
CA PHE A 23 -5.03 -8.79 7.11
C PHE A 23 -4.23 -10.01 7.56
N ARG A 24 -3.30 -9.85 8.51
CA ARG A 24 -2.58 -10.99 9.11
C ARG A 24 -3.52 -11.92 9.88
N GLU A 25 -4.44 -11.37 10.68
CA GLU A 25 -5.45 -12.15 11.42
C GLU A 25 -6.35 -12.95 10.49
N LEU A 26 -6.79 -12.35 9.38
CA LEU A 26 -7.65 -12.99 8.38
C LEU A 26 -6.89 -13.91 7.40
N GLY A 27 -5.57 -14.03 7.52
CA GLY A 27 -4.75 -14.82 6.58
C GLY A 27 -4.71 -14.26 5.16
N VAL A 28 -5.00 -12.97 4.98
CA VAL A 28 -4.99 -12.30 3.68
C VAL A 28 -3.55 -11.91 3.33
N ARG A 29 -3.05 -12.42 2.20
CA ARG A 29 -1.76 -12.00 1.66
C ARG A 29 -1.88 -10.60 1.03
N PHE A 30 -0.98 -9.70 1.41
CA PHE A 30 -0.90 -8.35 0.87
C PHE A 30 0.55 -7.96 0.52
N GLU A 31 0.69 -7.07 -0.46
CA GLU A 31 1.93 -6.38 -0.79
C GLU A 31 1.87 -4.93 -0.28
N GLU A 32 3.04 -4.36 0.03
CA GLU A 32 3.17 -3.00 0.53
C GLU A 32 4.00 -2.18 -0.45
N ARG A 33 3.50 -1.02 -0.88
CA ARG A 33 4.17 -0.16 -1.87
C ARG A 33 4.09 1.31 -1.48
N VAL A 34 5.07 2.10 -1.90
CA VAL A 34 5.12 3.54 -1.66
C VAL A 34 5.16 4.28 -3.00
N ALA A 35 4.15 5.12 -3.23
CA ALA A 35 4.08 6.05 -4.34
C ALA A 35 3.21 7.26 -3.94
N SER A 36 3.75 8.47 -4.12
CA SER A 36 3.02 9.69 -3.79
C SER A 36 2.24 10.17 -5.00
N ALA A 37 0.93 10.40 -4.84
CA ALA A 37 0.11 11.02 -5.89
C ALA A 37 0.60 12.42 -6.30
N HIS A 38 1.18 13.17 -5.35
CA HIS A 38 1.67 14.53 -5.61
C HIS A 38 3.13 14.58 -6.05
N LYS A 39 4.00 13.73 -5.48
CA LYS A 39 5.45 13.78 -5.76
C LYS A 39 5.88 12.87 -6.89
N THR A 40 5.19 11.76 -7.11
CA THR A 40 5.55 10.71 -8.09
C THR A 40 4.29 10.15 -8.78
N PRO A 41 3.49 11.00 -9.46
CA PRO A 41 2.24 10.58 -10.09
C PRO A 41 2.44 9.49 -11.16
N ASP A 42 3.48 9.58 -11.98
CA ASP A 42 3.73 8.60 -13.05
C ASP A 42 4.00 7.20 -12.48
N ARG A 43 4.84 7.11 -11.45
CA ARG A 43 5.10 5.86 -10.72
C ARG A 43 3.84 5.27 -10.09
N LEU A 44 2.95 6.13 -9.57
CA LEU A 44 1.67 5.67 -9.05
C LEU A 44 0.79 5.09 -10.17
N LEU A 45 0.70 5.79 -11.31
CA LEU A 45 -0.09 5.33 -12.45
C LEU A 45 0.44 4.02 -13.04
N GLU A 46 1.77 3.83 -13.08
CA GLU A 46 2.38 2.55 -13.44
C GLU A 46 1.94 1.43 -12.50
N MET A 47 2.01 1.65 -11.19
CA MET A 47 1.62 0.64 -10.18
C MET A 47 0.14 0.25 -10.24
N VAL A 48 -0.75 1.20 -10.56
CA VAL A 48 -2.21 0.95 -10.61
C VAL A 48 -2.63 0.23 -11.90
N ARG A 49 -1.80 0.27 -12.95
CA ARG A 49 -2.04 -0.40 -14.23
C ARG A 49 -1.59 -1.87 -14.25
N GLU A 50 -0.79 -2.31 -13.27
CA GLU A 50 -0.41 -3.71 -13.08
C GLU A 50 -1.61 -4.61 -12.73
#